data_AF-A0A4W6FXZ9-F1
#
_entry.id   AF-A0A4W6FXZ9-F1
#
_cell.length_a   1.000
_cell.length_b   1.000
_cell.length_c   1.000
_cell.angle_alpha   90.00
_cell.angle_beta   90.00
_cell.angle_gamma   90.00
#
_symmetry.space_group_name_H-M   'P 1'
#
loop_
_entity.id
_entity.type
_entity.pdbx_description
1 polymer ?
#
loop_
_entity_poly.entity_id
_entity_poly.type
_entity_poly.pdbx_seq_one_letter_code
_entity_poly.pdbx_strand_id
1 'polypeptide(L)'
;YPDPDDQVEDEMIQCVVCEDWLHGRHLGCVVPDCVELQEMICESCMNKNPFLWTYAAHLAVPVKEETGGDSNTDVPNKEEQVDDVIEPSCKRSREESSCRLKELQETGQKRVQSGAVFWPSAWRSKLCSCSTCQERLSEADLSFLFDESDTVLAYEKKGKNNEQKEQGHDPLMSALDNLNRVQQLEIIHGYNDMKTELKDFLQRFASEGKVVTPDDIRQFFEQQQSRKRRRVDAGRFYCT
;
A
#
# COMPACT_ATOMS: atom_id res chain seq x y z
N TYR A 1 -9.64 -17.63 14.82
CA TYR A 1 -10.95 -16.95 14.84
C TYR A 1 -10.88 -15.95 15.99
N PRO A 2 -11.12 -14.64 15.76
CA PRO A 2 -10.98 -13.65 16.83
C PRO A 2 -12.01 -13.93 17.93
N ASP A 3 -11.62 -13.74 19.19
CA ASP A 3 -12.49 -13.90 20.33
C ASP A 3 -13.58 -12.81 20.30
N PRO A 4 -14.87 -13.16 20.21
CA PRO A 4 -15.96 -12.18 20.17
C PRO A 4 -16.06 -11.30 21.42
N ASP A 5 -15.40 -11.69 22.52
CA ASP A 5 -15.37 -10.92 23.77
C ASP A 5 -14.11 -10.02 23.91
N ASP A 6 -13.14 -10.10 22.98
CA ASP A 6 -11.97 -9.22 22.99
C ASP A 6 -12.31 -7.85 22.38
N GLN A 7 -12.45 -6.85 23.24
CA GLN A 7 -12.73 -5.45 22.86
C GLN A 7 -11.46 -4.67 22.50
N VAL A 8 -10.28 -5.27 22.64
CA VAL A 8 -9.01 -4.61 22.31
C VAL A 8 -8.71 -4.88 20.84
N GLU A 9 -8.72 -3.84 20.02
CA GLU A 9 -8.22 -3.91 18.65
C GLU A 9 -6.75 -4.38 18.68
N ASP A 10 -6.44 -5.44 17.94
CA ASP A 10 -5.08 -5.96 17.76
C ASP A 10 -4.70 -5.91 16.30
N GLU A 11 -3.47 -5.50 16.03
CA GLU A 11 -2.91 -5.61 14.70
C GLU A 11 -2.19 -6.95 14.55
N MET A 12 -2.51 -7.66 13.47
CA MET A 12 -1.77 -8.85 13.08
C MET A 12 -0.65 -8.43 12.12
N ILE A 13 0.59 -8.74 12.47
CA ILE A 13 1.77 -8.34 11.70
C ILE A 13 2.50 -9.60 11.26
N GLN A 14 2.78 -9.69 9.95
CA GLN A 14 3.47 -10.84 9.37
C GLN A 14 4.98 -10.69 9.50
N CYS A 15 5.66 -11.76 9.95
CA CYS A 15 7.11 -11.84 9.94
C CYS A 15 7.62 -12.15 8.53
N VAL A 16 8.55 -11.35 7.99
CA VAL A 16 9.05 -11.57 6.61
C VAL A 16 9.96 -12.78 6.46
N VAL A 17 10.42 -13.40 7.55
CA VAL A 17 11.32 -14.58 7.50
C VAL A 17 10.57 -15.91 7.63
N CYS A 18 9.60 -16.00 8.55
CA CYS A 18 8.83 -17.23 8.74
C CYS A 18 7.43 -17.18 8.14
N GLU A 19 7.01 -16.03 7.60
CA GLU A 19 5.68 -15.77 7.03
C GLU A 19 4.51 -15.96 8.01
N ASP A 20 4.79 -16.22 9.29
CA ASP A 20 3.77 -16.32 10.34
C ASP A 20 3.19 -14.94 10.68
N TRP A 21 1.90 -14.94 11.02
CA TRP A 21 1.19 -13.77 11.53
C TRP A 21 1.19 -13.75 13.05
N LEU A 22 1.62 -12.63 13.63
CA LEU A 22 1.72 -12.44 15.07
C LEU A 22 0.89 -11.24 15.51
N HIS A 23 0.25 -11.40 16.67
CA HIS A 23 -0.43 -10.31 17.38
C HIS A 23 0.58 -9.24 17.82
N GLY A 24 0.33 -7.98 17.49
CA GLY A 24 1.19 -6.84 17.81
C GLY A 24 1.52 -6.75 19.30
N ARG A 25 0.52 -6.97 20.16
CA ARG A 25 0.67 -6.99 21.62
C ARG A 25 1.64 -8.06 22.16
N HIS A 26 1.96 -9.09 21.38
CA HIS A 26 2.84 -10.21 21.77
C HIS A 26 4.23 -10.14 21.14
N LEU A 27 4.58 -9.03 20.47
CA LEU A 27 5.88 -8.89 19.79
C LEU A 27 7.05 -8.54 20.72
N GLY A 28 6.80 -8.22 21.99
CA GLY A 28 7.83 -7.83 22.94
C GLY A 28 8.45 -6.46 22.66
N CYS A 29 7.81 -5.64 21.82
CA CYS A 29 8.19 -4.26 21.52
C CYS A 29 6.95 -3.43 21.19
N VAL A 30 7.08 -2.10 21.25
CA VAL A 30 6.03 -1.18 20.79
C VAL A 30 5.99 -1.22 19.27
N VAL A 31 4.81 -1.47 18.71
CA VAL A 31 4.56 -1.41 17.27
C VAL A 31 4.61 0.06 16.82
N PRO A 32 5.47 0.44 15.86
CA PRO A 32 5.53 1.82 15.37
C PRO A 32 4.25 2.23 14.64
N ASP A 33 3.76 3.46 14.85
CA ASP A 33 2.51 3.98 14.24
C ASP A 33 2.47 3.94 12.70
N CYS A 34 3.61 3.85 12.02
CA CYS A 34 3.72 3.79 10.56
C CYS A 34 4.09 2.37 10.09
N VAL A 35 3.23 1.40 10.40
CA VAL A 35 3.39 -0.01 10.01
C VAL A 35 3.27 -0.24 8.50
N GLU A 36 2.55 0.61 7.77
CA GLU A 36 2.28 0.42 6.32
C GLU A 36 3.55 0.40 5.43
N LEU A 37 4.71 0.81 5.95
CA LEU A 37 5.95 0.92 5.17
C LEU A 37 7.14 0.18 5.79
N GLN A 38 6.91 -0.65 6.81
CA GLN A 38 7.97 -1.29 7.59
C GLN A 38 7.87 -2.80 7.53
N GLU A 39 9.02 -3.45 7.36
CA GLU A 39 9.10 -4.92 7.44
C GLU A 39 9.38 -5.34 8.88
N MET A 40 8.82 -6.46 9.32
CA MET A 40 9.01 -6.99 10.67
C MET A 40 9.67 -8.36 10.62
N ILE A 41 10.68 -8.58 11.47
CA ILE A 41 11.26 -9.91 11.75
C ILE A 41 11.01 -10.24 13.22
N CYS A 42 10.35 -11.36 13.47
CA CYS A 42 10.00 -11.79 14.82
C CYS A 42 11.27 -12.16 15.64
N GLU A 43 11.17 -12.09 16.97
CA GLU A 43 12.26 -12.40 17.88
C GLU A 43 12.87 -13.79 17.62
N SER A 44 12.02 -14.80 17.39
CA SER A 44 12.46 -16.17 17.07
C SER A 44 13.35 -16.22 15.82
N CYS A 45 13.00 -15.50 14.76
CA CYS A 45 13.79 -15.46 13.53
C CYS A 45 15.07 -14.62 13.68
N MET A 46 15.02 -13.53 14.46
CA MET A 46 16.21 -12.75 14.81
C MET A 46 17.21 -13.59 15.62
N ASN A 47 16.74 -14.38 16.58
CA ASN A 47 17.57 -15.24 17.42
C ASN A 47 18.13 -16.45 16.67
N LYS A 48 17.40 -16.98 15.68
CA LYS A 48 17.93 -17.97 14.73
C LYS A 48 19.03 -17.39 13.82
N ASN A 49 19.01 -16.09 13.57
CA ASN A 49 19.92 -15.39 12.67
C ASN A 49 20.67 -14.23 13.36
N PRO A 50 21.59 -14.51 14.31
CA PRO A 50 22.14 -13.47 15.19
C PRO A 50 22.88 -12.33 14.49
N PHE A 51 23.34 -12.54 13.25
CA PHE A 51 23.98 -11.49 12.46
C PHE A 51 23.02 -10.34 12.10
N LEU A 52 21.71 -10.60 12.06
CA LEU A 52 20.69 -9.56 11.84
C LEU A 52 20.64 -8.58 13.01
N TRP A 53 20.94 -9.00 14.25
CA TRP A 53 21.03 -8.08 15.38
C TRP A 53 22.11 -7.03 15.21
N THR A 54 23.21 -7.37 14.54
CA THR A 54 24.25 -6.39 14.18
C THR A 54 23.63 -5.32 13.29
N TYR A 55 22.93 -5.70 12.21
CA TYR A 55 22.26 -4.73 11.35
C TYR A 55 21.19 -3.93 12.10
N ALA A 56 20.42 -4.58 12.97
CA ALA A 56 19.35 -3.94 13.74
C ALA A 56 19.87 -2.85 14.69
N ALA A 57 21.07 -3.01 15.24
CA ALA A 57 21.69 -1.98 16.09
C ALA A 57 21.98 -0.66 15.34
N HIS A 58 22.04 -0.70 14.01
CA HIS A 58 22.39 0.44 13.15
C HIS A 58 21.24 0.93 12.26
N LEU A 59 20.34 0.03 11.86
CA LEU A 59 19.37 0.29 10.79
C LEU A 59 17.91 0.19 11.24
N ALA A 60 17.62 -0.55 12.31
CA ALA A 60 16.24 -0.79 12.70
C ALA A 60 15.60 0.46 13.30
N VAL A 61 14.28 0.53 13.20
CA VAL A 61 13.51 1.67 13.73
C VAL A 61 13.72 1.74 15.25
N PRO A 62 14.01 2.94 15.80
CA PRO A 62 14.14 3.11 17.24
C PRO A 62 12.79 2.82 17.90
N VAL A 63 12.81 1.90 18.85
CA VAL A 63 11.65 1.67 19.72
C VAL A 63 11.65 2.82 20.72
N LYS A 64 10.58 3.62 20.75
CA LYS A 64 10.33 4.50 21.88
C LYS A 64 10.03 3.59 23.06
N GLU A 65 10.99 3.45 23.96
CA GLU A 65 10.70 2.85 25.27
C GLU A 65 9.69 3.76 25.97
N GLU A 66 8.63 3.18 26.53
CA GLU A 66 7.72 3.83 27.46
C GLU A 66 8.50 4.17 28.75
N THR A 67 9.33 5.21 28.70
CA THR A 67 9.76 5.96 29.88
C THR A 67 9.41 7.42 29.59
N GLY A 68 8.40 7.91 30.30
CA GLY A 68 7.85 9.25 30.10
C GLY A 68 8.93 10.33 30.11
N GLY A 69 8.91 11.18 29.09
CA GLY A 69 9.82 12.32 28.96
C GLY A 69 9.72 12.96 27.57
N ASP A 70 8.84 13.94 27.47
CA ASP A 70 8.66 14.84 26.33
C ASP A 70 9.97 15.48 25.89
N SER A 71 10.28 15.47 24.58
CA SER A 71 11.11 16.50 23.93
C SER A 71 11.03 16.41 22.40
N ASN A 72 10.40 17.43 21.82
CA ASN A 72 10.51 17.88 20.44
C ASN A 72 11.97 18.00 19.98
N THR A 73 12.26 17.59 18.74
CA THR A 73 13.11 18.39 17.84
C THR A 73 12.92 18.01 16.37
N ASP A 74 12.89 19.07 15.57
CA ASP A 74 12.61 19.19 14.15
C ASP A 74 13.54 18.40 13.19
N VAL A 75 12.94 17.99 12.07
CA VAL A 75 13.60 17.41 10.88
C VAL A 75 13.95 18.52 9.88
N PRO A 76 15.16 18.52 9.28
CA PRO A 76 15.36 19.12 7.98
C PRO A 76 15.68 18.06 6.92
N ASN A 77 14.75 17.99 5.98
CA ASN A 77 14.76 17.34 4.68
C ASN A 77 15.90 17.90 3.78
N LYS A 78 16.67 17.03 3.11
CA LYS A 78 17.47 17.42 1.93
C LYS A 78 17.53 16.29 0.90
N GLU A 79 16.91 16.59 -0.24
CA GLU A 79 17.00 15.94 -1.54
C GLU A 79 18.31 16.31 -2.25
N GLU A 80 18.83 15.42 -3.10
CA GLU A 80 19.67 15.66 -4.32
C GLU A 80 20.03 14.27 -4.87
N GLN A 81 19.56 13.81 -6.04
CA GLN A 81 19.75 14.20 -7.45
C GLN A 81 21.13 13.82 -8.06
N VAL A 82 21.01 13.28 -9.28
CA VAL A 82 21.91 12.44 -10.11
C VAL A 82 22.97 13.26 -10.87
N ASP A 83 24.16 12.68 -11.10
CA ASP A 83 24.98 12.62 -12.36
C ASP A 83 26.47 12.33 -12.01
N ASP A 84 27.35 11.69 -12.79
CA ASP A 84 27.38 11.15 -14.15
C ASP A 84 28.57 10.14 -14.24
N VAL A 85 28.60 9.40 -15.34
CA VAL A 85 29.50 8.36 -15.87
C VAL A 85 31.01 8.51 -15.64
N ILE A 86 31.73 7.38 -15.46
CA ILE A 86 33.01 6.99 -16.13
C ILE A 86 33.26 5.48 -15.90
N GLU A 87 33.26 4.69 -16.98
CA GLU A 87 34.01 3.41 -17.08
C GLU A 87 35.45 3.73 -17.48
N PRO A 88 36.47 3.01 -16.96
CA PRO A 88 37.04 1.97 -17.82
C PRO A 88 37.64 0.74 -17.10
N SER A 89 37.48 -0.41 -17.77
CA SER A 89 38.52 -1.40 -18.08
C SER A 89 39.36 -2.04 -16.94
N CYS A 90 38.89 -3.22 -16.53
CA CYS A 90 39.64 -4.46 -16.29
C CYS A 90 41.15 -4.39 -16.01
N LYS A 91 41.53 -4.49 -14.72
CA LYS A 91 42.70 -5.28 -14.28
C LYS A 91 42.39 -5.99 -12.96
N ARG A 92 42.48 -7.32 -12.99
CA ARG A 92 42.32 -8.21 -11.83
C ARG A 92 43.42 -7.92 -10.79
N SER A 93 43.04 -7.30 -9.68
CA SER A 93 43.65 -7.48 -8.36
C SER A 93 42.53 -7.79 -7.37
N ARG A 94 42.66 -8.91 -6.67
CA ARG A 94 41.75 -9.34 -5.61
C ARG A 94 41.99 -8.44 -4.41
N GLU A 95 41.35 -7.28 -4.41
CA GLU A 95 41.18 -6.45 -3.22
C GLU A 95 40.01 -7.05 -2.43
N GLU A 96 40.24 -7.36 -1.16
CA GLU A 96 39.18 -7.75 -0.24
C GLU A 96 38.17 -6.60 -0.20
N SER A 97 37.01 -6.79 -0.83
CA SER A 97 35.89 -5.88 -0.66
C SER A 97 35.61 -5.77 0.83
N SER A 98 35.73 -4.56 1.38
CA SER A 98 35.55 -4.35 2.81
C SER A 98 34.14 -4.82 3.20
N CYS A 99 34.09 -5.75 4.17
CA CYS A 99 32.84 -6.37 4.55
C CYS A 99 32.11 -5.45 5.52
N ARG A 100 31.08 -4.76 5.02
CA ARG A 100 30.23 -3.88 5.84
C ARG A 100 29.72 -4.54 7.12
N LEU A 101 29.37 -5.83 7.09
CA LEU A 101 28.93 -6.52 8.30
C LEU A 101 30.03 -6.53 9.38
N LYS A 102 31.28 -6.77 8.99
CA LYS A 102 32.43 -6.74 9.92
C LYS A 102 32.67 -5.33 10.45
N GLU A 103 32.60 -4.32 9.58
CA GLU A 103 32.72 -2.90 9.99
C GLU A 103 31.65 -2.52 11.04
N LEU A 104 30.40 -2.95 10.85
CA LEU A 104 29.33 -2.71 11.83
C LEU A 104 29.55 -3.45 13.16
N GLN A 105 30.17 -4.63 13.14
CA GLN A 105 30.54 -5.36 14.35
C GLN A 105 31.64 -4.65 15.13
N GLU A 106 32.63 -4.08 14.43
CA GLU A 106 33.76 -3.35 15.02
C GLU A 106 33.33 -2.00 15.62
N THR A 107 32.29 -1.37 15.06
CA THR A 107 31.71 -0.14 15.59
C THR A 107 31.14 -0.33 17.02
N GLY A 108 30.85 -1.57 17.42
CA GLY A 108 30.53 -1.92 18.80
C GLY A 108 29.16 -1.44 19.30
N GLN A 109 28.33 -0.84 18.43
CA GLN A 109 26.94 -0.50 18.77
C GLN A 109 26.15 -1.80 19.03
N LYS A 110 25.48 -1.83 20.18
CA LYS A 110 24.67 -2.95 20.62
C LYS A 110 23.26 -2.48 20.92
N ARG A 111 22.30 -3.31 20.55
CA ARG A 111 20.89 -3.20 20.91
C ARG A 111 20.55 -4.36 21.85
N VAL A 112 19.54 -4.17 22.69
CA VAL A 112 18.91 -5.29 23.41
C VAL A 112 18.42 -6.31 22.38
N GLN A 113 18.90 -7.55 22.49
CA GLN A 113 18.53 -8.65 21.59
C GLN A 113 17.26 -9.33 22.09
N SER A 114 16.16 -8.57 22.14
CA SER A 114 14.85 -9.08 22.55
C SER A 114 13.72 -8.35 21.83
N GLY A 115 12.60 -9.04 21.66
CA GLY A 115 11.44 -8.58 20.91
C GLY A 115 11.62 -8.63 19.40
N ALA A 116 10.53 -8.33 18.68
CA ALA A 116 10.53 -8.21 17.23
C ALA A 116 11.27 -6.94 16.78
N VAL A 117 11.79 -6.98 15.55
CA VAL A 117 12.53 -5.86 14.97
C VAL A 117 11.80 -5.36 13.72
N PHE A 118 11.51 -4.05 13.72
CA PHE A 118 10.95 -3.33 12.59
C PHE A 118 12.05 -2.64 11.79
N TRP A 119 11.96 -2.74 10.48
CA TRP A 119 12.96 -2.29 9.54
C TRP A 119 12.40 -1.22 8.59
N PRO A 120 13.17 -0.16 8.30
CA PRO A 120 12.76 0.86 7.34
C PRO A 120 12.77 0.30 5.91
N SER A 121 11.92 0.83 5.03
CA SER A 121 11.68 0.34 3.66
C SER A 121 12.92 0.11 2.77
N ALA A 122 14.06 0.73 3.06
CA ALA A 122 15.31 0.58 2.30
C ALA A 122 16.40 -0.25 3.01
N TRP A 123 16.09 -0.96 4.10
CA TRP A 123 17.09 -1.67 4.89
C TRP A 123 17.78 -2.81 4.13
N ARG A 124 17.06 -3.49 3.23
CA ARG A 124 17.60 -4.58 2.38
C ARG A 124 18.79 -4.12 1.54
N SER A 125 18.71 -2.91 0.96
CA SER A 125 19.80 -2.26 0.20
C SER A 125 21.08 -2.02 1.03
N LYS A 126 20.96 -2.05 2.37
CA LYS A 126 22.06 -1.81 3.30
C LYS A 126 22.73 -3.11 3.78
N LEU A 127 22.22 -4.27 3.37
CA LEU A 127 22.87 -5.55 3.63
C LEU A 127 24.20 -5.64 2.86
N CYS A 128 25.16 -6.39 3.42
CA CYS A 128 26.45 -6.57 2.77
C CYS A 128 26.34 -7.64 1.69
N SER A 129 26.80 -7.32 0.48
CA SER A 129 26.77 -8.22 -0.68
C SER A 129 28.12 -8.90 -0.97
N CYS A 130 29.05 -8.92 -0.02
CA CYS A 130 30.31 -9.67 -0.18
C CYS A 130 30.04 -11.19 -0.19
N SER A 131 30.93 -11.98 -0.80
CA SER A 131 30.73 -13.42 -0.96
C SER A 131 30.45 -14.14 0.35
N THR A 132 31.16 -13.80 1.43
CA THR A 132 30.96 -14.39 2.76
C THR A 132 29.59 -14.06 3.36
N CYS A 133 29.06 -12.85 3.13
CA CYS A 133 27.73 -12.49 3.62
C CYS A 133 26.63 -13.12 2.77
N GLN A 134 26.82 -13.21 1.45
CA GLN A 134 25.90 -13.91 0.57
C GLN A 134 25.80 -15.40 0.91
N GLU A 135 26.94 -16.08 1.12
CA GLU A 135 26.97 -17.48 1.57
C GLU A 135 26.23 -17.66 2.89
N ARG A 136 26.51 -16.79 3.88
CA ARG A 136 25.81 -16.82 5.19
C ARG A 136 24.29 -16.65 5.07
N LEU A 137 23.83 -15.71 4.24
CA LEU A 137 22.39 -15.52 4.03
C LEU A 137 21.79 -16.73 3.32
N SER A 138 22.51 -17.33 2.36
CA SER A 138 22.06 -18.53 1.66
C SER A 138 21.97 -19.75 2.56
N GLU A 139 22.92 -19.96 3.48
CA GLU A 139 22.87 -21.04 4.47
C GLU A 139 21.71 -20.88 5.46
N ALA A 140 21.25 -19.65 5.68
CA ALA A 140 20.12 -19.33 6.53
C ALA A 140 18.76 -19.34 5.79
N ASP A 141 18.73 -19.69 4.49
CA ASP A 141 17.56 -19.59 3.61
C ASP A 141 16.98 -18.16 3.52
N LEU A 142 17.84 -17.14 3.64
CA LEU A 142 17.48 -15.72 3.63
C LEU A 142 17.92 -14.97 2.37
N SER A 143 18.23 -15.69 1.28
CA SER A 143 18.70 -15.09 0.02
C SER A 143 17.70 -14.09 -0.60
N PHE A 144 16.40 -14.27 -0.33
CA PHE A 144 15.33 -13.38 -0.81
C PHE A 144 15.45 -11.95 -0.26
N LEU A 145 16.16 -11.74 0.85
CA LEU A 145 16.39 -10.40 1.41
C LEU A 145 17.23 -9.50 0.48
N PHE A 146 17.92 -10.06 -0.51
CA PHE A 146 18.62 -9.27 -1.54
C PHE A 146 17.70 -8.82 -2.69
N ASP A 147 16.48 -9.38 -2.78
CA ASP A 147 15.51 -8.98 -3.78
C ASP A 147 14.63 -7.84 -3.25
N GLU A 148 14.84 -6.64 -3.77
CA GLU A 148 14.01 -5.47 -3.42
C GLU A 148 12.60 -5.56 -4.01
N SER A 149 12.40 -6.39 -5.04
CA SER A 149 11.08 -6.63 -5.64
C SER A 149 10.22 -7.58 -4.80
N ASP A 150 10.83 -8.32 -3.87
CA ASP A 150 10.17 -9.23 -2.94
C ASP A 150 9.77 -8.54 -1.62
N THR A 151 9.50 -7.22 -1.68
CA THR A 151 8.97 -6.47 -0.54
C THR A 151 7.47 -6.30 -0.72
N VAL A 152 6.70 -6.33 0.37
CA VAL A 152 5.24 -6.04 0.33
C VAL A 152 4.98 -4.70 -0.37
N LEU A 153 5.80 -3.70 -0.07
CA LEU A 153 5.73 -2.37 -0.70
C LEU A 153 5.91 -2.43 -2.23
N ALA A 154 6.83 -3.26 -2.75
CA ALA A 154 7.00 -3.44 -4.19
C ALA A 154 5.77 -4.09 -4.83
N TYR A 155 5.19 -5.10 -4.18
CA TYR A 155 3.95 -5.75 -4.63
C TYR A 155 2.76 -4.78 -4.63
N GLU A 156 2.56 -4.00 -3.57
CA GLU A 156 1.51 -2.99 -3.50
C GLU A 156 1.65 -1.92 -4.58
N LYS A 157 2.86 -1.40 -4.79
CA LYS A 157 3.15 -0.42 -5.85
C LYS A 157 2.85 -1.01 -7.23
N LYS A 158 3.21 -2.28 -7.46
CA LYS A 158 2.91 -2.98 -8.71
C LYS A 158 1.39 -3.14 -8.92
N GLY A 159 0.66 -3.46 -7.86
CA GLY A 159 -0.81 -3.51 -7.86
C GLY A 159 -1.43 -2.15 -8.20
N LYS A 160 -1.06 -1.09 -7.47
CA LYS A 160 -1.52 0.28 -7.68
C LYS A 160 -1.21 0.80 -9.09
N ASN A 161 -0.01 0.52 -9.61
CA ASN A 161 0.36 0.90 -10.98
C ASN A 161 -0.48 0.14 -12.03
N ASN A 162 -0.82 -1.12 -11.78
CA ASN A 162 -1.67 -1.89 -12.68
C ASN A 162 -3.12 -1.41 -12.61
N GLU A 163 -3.64 -1.11 -11.41
CA GLU A 163 -4.94 -0.48 -11.20
C GLU A 163 -5.03 0.90 -11.84
N GLN A 164 -3.99 1.73 -11.76
CA GLN A 164 -3.96 3.02 -12.45
C GLN A 164 -3.94 2.85 -13.98
N LYS A 165 -3.30 1.79 -14.47
CA LYS A 165 -3.32 1.44 -15.90
C LYS A 165 -4.70 0.93 -16.36
N GLU A 166 -5.45 0.28 -15.47
CA GLU A 166 -6.82 -0.20 -15.74
C GLU A 166 -7.89 0.90 -15.51
N GLN A 167 -7.70 1.79 -14.52
CA GLN A 167 -8.53 2.98 -14.28
C GLN A 167 -8.31 4.07 -15.35
N GLY A 168 -7.21 3.99 -16.11
CA GLY A 168 -6.90 4.89 -17.23
C GLY A 168 -7.79 4.74 -18.47
N HIS A 169 -8.81 3.89 -18.44
CA HIS A 169 -9.77 3.80 -19.54
C HIS A 169 -11.17 3.44 -19.03
N ASP A 170 -11.75 4.28 -18.17
CA ASP A 170 -13.21 4.24 -17.96
C ASP A 170 -13.87 4.43 -19.34
N PRO A 171 -14.56 3.41 -19.90
CA PRO A 171 -15.17 3.51 -21.21
C PRO A 171 -16.18 4.66 -21.28
N LEU A 172 -16.78 5.03 -20.15
CA LEU A 172 -17.67 6.17 -20.03
C LEU A 172 -16.91 7.50 -20.17
N MET A 173 -15.79 7.69 -19.45
CA MET A 173 -15.01 8.92 -19.56
C MET A 173 -14.34 9.04 -20.93
N SER A 174 -13.82 7.94 -21.47
CA SER A 174 -13.29 7.88 -22.84
C SER A 174 -14.36 8.21 -23.88
N ALA A 175 -15.61 7.73 -23.72
CA ALA A 175 -16.72 8.10 -24.59
C ALA A 175 -17.15 9.57 -24.44
N LEU A 176 -17.13 10.12 -23.22
CA LEU A 176 -17.46 11.51 -22.95
C LEU A 176 -16.39 12.46 -23.52
N ASP A 177 -15.12 12.12 -23.44
CA ASP A 177 -14.00 12.94 -23.96
C ASP A 177 -14.07 13.13 -25.49
N ASN A 178 -14.69 12.19 -26.21
CA ASN A 178 -14.94 12.29 -27.64
C ASN A 178 -16.15 13.20 -28.01
N LEU A 179 -16.93 13.64 -27.02
CA LEU A 179 -18.10 14.52 -27.21
C LEU A 179 -17.75 15.98 -26.93
N ASN A 180 -18.49 16.90 -27.52
CA ASN A 180 -18.30 18.32 -27.21
C ASN A 180 -18.78 18.64 -25.78
N ARG A 181 -18.23 19.70 -25.18
CA ARG A 181 -18.52 20.09 -23.79
C ARG A 181 -20.00 20.28 -23.48
N VAL A 182 -20.81 20.71 -24.45
CA VAL A 182 -22.26 20.87 -24.25
C VAL A 182 -22.94 19.50 -24.16
N GLN A 183 -22.61 18.58 -25.06
CA GLN A 183 -23.12 17.20 -25.04
C GLN A 183 -22.71 16.45 -23.77
N GLN A 184 -21.47 16.64 -23.32
CA GLN A 184 -21.01 16.07 -22.05
C GLN A 184 -21.85 16.56 -20.87
N LEU A 185 -22.09 17.87 -20.77
CA LEU A 185 -22.92 18.46 -19.71
C LEU A 185 -24.37 17.97 -19.78
N GLU A 186 -24.96 17.84 -20.97
CA GLU A 186 -26.31 17.31 -21.16
C GLU A 186 -26.42 15.84 -20.72
N ILE A 187 -25.41 15.02 -21.03
CA ILE A 187 -25.35 13.62 -20.59
C ILE A 187 -25.20 13.53 -19.08
N ILE A 188 -24.29 14.31 -18.48
CA ILE A 188 -24.07 14.34 -17.03
C ILE A 188 -25.36 14.76 -16.31
N HIS A 189 -26.02 15.82 -16.79
CA HIS A 189 -27.29 16.27 -16.22
C HIS A 189 -28.40 15.23 -16.40
N GLY A 190 -28.50 14.61 -17.58
CA GLY A 190 -29.49 13.56 -17.85
C GLY A 190 -29.28 12.32 -16.99
N TYR A 191 -28.04 11.95 -16.71
CA TYR A 191 -27.69 10.85 -15.80
C TYR A 191 -28.07 11.19 -14.36
N ASN A 192 -27.72 12.39 -13.88
CA ASN A 192 -28.04 12.81 -12.51
C ASN A 192 -29.55 12.93 -12.26
N ASP A 193 -30.29 13.43 -13.24
CA ASP A 193 -31.75 13.49 -13.22
C ASP A 193 -32.36 12.08 -13.14
N MET A 194 -31.95 11.18 -14.05
CA MET A 194 -32.37 9.78 -14.05
C MET A 194 -32.04 9.07 -12.72
N LYS A 195 -30.83 9.30 -12.19
CA LYS A 195 -30.37 8.72 -10.92
C LYS A 195 -31.23 9.18 -9.75
N THR A 196 -31.54 10.47 -9.70
CA THR A 196 -32.39 11.05 -8.64
C THR A 196 -33.80 10.49 -8.72
N GLU A 197 -34.42 10.49 -9.91
CA GLU A 197 -35.77 9.96 -10.08
C GLU A 197 -35.87 8.44 -9.79
N LEU A 198 -34.84 7.66 -10.17
CA LEU A 198 -34.79 6.24 -9.86
C LEU A 198 -34.62 5.99 -8.37
N LYS A 199 -33.76 6.76 -7.69
CA LYS A 199 -33.58 6.67 -6.24
C LYS A 199 -34.90 6.99 -5.51
N ASP A 200 -35.59 8.05 -5.91
CA ASP A 200 -36.87 8.44 -5.31
C ASP A 200 -37.97 7.38 -5.55
N PHE A 201 -37.97 6.74 -6.73
CA PHE A 201 -38.87 5.63 -7.02
C PHE A 201 -38.61 4.44 -6.10
N LEU A 202 -37.36 3.99 -6.00
CA LEU A 202 -36.97 2.85 -5.16
C LEU A 202 -37.17 3.13 -3.66
N GLN A 203 -37.00 4.37 -3.22
CA GLN A 203 -37.20 4.78 -1.83
C GLN A 203 -38.64 4.48 -1.35
N ARG A 204 -39.64 4.54 -2.24
CA ARG A 204 -41.05 4.23 -1.88
C ARG A 204 -41.23 2.77 -1.51
N PHE A 205 -40.58 1.86 -2.23
CA PHE A 205 -40.59 0.42 -1.92
C PHE A 205 -39.90 0.13 -0.58
N ALA A 206 -38.80 0.84 -0.29
CA ALA A 206 -38.12 0.74 0.99
C ALA A 206 -39.01 1.22 2.15
N SER A 207 -39.77 2.31 1.99
CA SER A 207 -40.69 2.80 3.02
C SER A 207 -41.93 1.92 3.20
N GLU A 208 -42.39 1.26 2.14
CA GLU A 208 -43.56 0.36 2.16
C GLU A 208 -43.19 -1.09 2.54
N GLY A 209 -41.90 -1.40 2.70
CA GLY A 209 -41.41 -2.76 2.99
C GLY A 209 -41.64 -3.75 1.85
N LYS A 210 -41.79 -3.26 0.60
CA LYS A 210 -42.09 -4.08 -0.57
C LYS A 210 -40.82 -4.44 -1.33
N VAL A 211 -40.71 -5.70 -1.77
CA VAL A 211 -39.60 -6.16 -2.63
C VAL A 211 -39.79 -5.63 -4.05
N VAL A 212 -38.73 -5.07 -4.62
CA VAL A 212 -38.70 -4.56 -6.00
C VAL A 212 -38.63 -5.73 -6.98
N THR A 213 -39.53 -5.75 -7.97
CA THR A 213 -39.55 -6.77 -9.03
C THR A 213 -39.01 -6.22 -10.36
N PRO A 214 -38.60 -7.07 -11.31
CA PRO A 214 -38.16 -6.63 -12.63
C PRO A 214 -39.22 -5.83 -13.40
N ASP A 215 -40.50 -6.13 -13.20
CA ASP A 215 -41.61 -5.40 -13.83
C ASP A 215 -41.74 -3.97 -13.32
N ASP A 216 -41.48 -3.74 -12.02
CA ASP A 216 -41.50 -2.39 -11.44
C ASP A 216 -40.44 -1.49 -12.10
N ILE A 217 -39.25 -2.05 -12.37
CA ILE A 217 -38.16 -1.34 -13.06
C ILE A 217 -38.52 -1.08 -14.53
N ARG A 218 -39.09 -2.06 -15.23
CA ARG A 218 -39.57 -1.89 -16.61
C ARG A 218 -40.60 -0.77 -16.71
N GLN A 219 -41.59 -0.78 -15.82
CA GLN A 219 -42.64 0.24 -15.78
C GLN A 219 -42.08 1.64 -15.51
N PHE A 220 -41.10 1.77 -14.61
CA PHE A 220 -40.41 3.04 -14.37
C PHE A 220 -39.80 3.59 -15.67
N PHE A 221 -39.02 2.79 -16.40
CA PHE A 221 -38.38 3.26 -17.62
C PHE A 221 -39.36 3.55 -18.76
N GLU A 222 -40.45 2.79 -18.90
CA GLU A 222 -41.53 3.08 -19.84
C GLU A 222 -42.22 4.43 -19.52
N GLN A 223 -42.51 4.67 -18.25
CA GLN A 223 -43.08 5.93 -17.80
C GLN A 223 -42.13 7.11 -18.10
N GLN A 224 -40.83 6.94 -17.86
CA GLN A 224 -39.83 7.98 -18.16
C GLN A 224 -39.71 8.28 -19.65
N GLN A 225 -39.72 7.26 -20.50
CA GLN A 225 -39.69 7.44 -21.96
C GLN A 225 -40.94 8.16 -22.47
N SER A 226 -42.12 7.84 -21.92
CA SER A 226 -43.38 8.51 -22.28
C SER A 226 -43.38 10.00 -21.91
N ARG A 227 -42.83 10.36 -20.75
CA ARG A 227 -42.66 11.75 -20.29
C ARG A 227 -41.69 12.52 -21.20
N LYS A 228 -40.56 11.92 -21.58
CA LYS A 228 -39.60 12.54 -22.51
C LYS A 228 -40.20 12.76 -23.90
N ARG A 229 -40.94 11.79 -24.46
CA ARG A 229 -41.61 11.95 -25.76
C ARG A 229 -42.61 13.12 -25.79
N ARG A 230 -43.42 13.29 -24.73
CA ARG A 230 -44.33 14.44 -24.61
C ARG A 230 -43.63 15.80 -24.57
N ARG A 231 -42.42 15.86 -24.03
CA ARG A 231 -41.65 17.12 -23.90
C ARG A 231 -41.04 17.57 -25.22
N VAL A 232 -40.64 16.63 -26.07
CA VAL A 232 -40.10 16.92 -27.41
C VAL A 232 -41.22 17.34 -28.38
N ASP A 233 -42.41 16.77 -28.24
CA ASP A 233 -43.57 17.09 -29.09
C ASP A 233 -44.18 18.47 -28.81
N ALA A 234 -43.96 19.03 -27.61
CA ALA A 234 -44.38 20.37 -27.22
C ALA A 234 -43.55 21.52 -27.87
N GLY A 235 -42.55 21.20 -28.69
CA GLY A 235 -41.59 22.15 -29.26
C GLY A 235 -41.85 22.61 -30.71
N ARG A 236 -42.96 22.24 -31.34
CA ARG A 236 -43.33 22.74 -32.69
C ARG A 236 -44.28 23.93 -32.60
N PHE A 237 -43.78 25.07 -32.15
CA PHE A 237 -44.40 26.36 -32.46
C PHE A 237 -43.83 26.86 -33.79
N TYR A 238 -44.62 26.71 -34.85
CA TYR A 238 -44.36 27.34 -36.14
C TYR A 238 -44.68 28.84 -36.00
N CYS A 239 -43.68 29.70 -36.11
CA CYS A 239 -43.88 31.13 -36.36
C CYS A 239 -43.76 31.36 -37.86
N THR A 240 -44.89 31.66 -38.50
CA THR A 240 -44.99 32.39 -39.79
C THR A 240 -44.63 33.85 -39.62
#